data_AF-A0A1P8RSQ1-F1
#
_entry.id   AF-A0A1P8RSQ1-F1
#
_cell.length_a   1.000
_cell.length_b   1.000
_cell.length_c   1.000
_cell.angle_alpha   90.00
_cell.angle_beta   90.00
_cell.angle_gamma   90.00
#
_symmetry.space_group_name_H-M   'P 1'
#
loop_
_entity.id
_entity.type
_entity.pdbx_description
1 polymer ?
#
loop_
_entity_poly.entity_id
_entity_poly.type
_entity_poly.pdbx_seq_one_letter_code
_entity_poly.pdbx_strand_id
1 'polypeptide(L)'
;MRTLHILILLTIITSCSNTKKNSEQTLIAENYEIKPEYSLSIDSRLIENDLINRINEIKKIPFGTISFKNNEMDSKVWNCGDSLYWDIVKLGEEAIPQLISKIQDETKTDIQIQCRDTNLTVGTVAFMILDDIISIPYFLVFQTQWDVFDINCDFGYPIGLLEFINNYPQVAQEKLTKWYQKYGEKIKKKKLSSSNQNECQKAFNIDYKLKIKY
;
A
#
# COMPACT_ATOMS: atom_id res chain seq x y z
N MET A 1 25.95 -35.92 -61.71
CA MET A 1 26.91 -35.79 -60.60
C MET A 1 26.16 -35.97 -59.30
N ARG A 2 26.58 -36.95 -58.48
CA ARG A 2 26.00 -37.33 -57.20
C ARG A 2 26.60 -36.47 -56.06
N THR A 3 25.73 -36.07 -55.14
CA THR A 3 25.89 -35.82 -53.67
C THR A 3 27.28 -35.85 -53.02
N LEU A 4 27.57 -34.86 -52.16
CA LEU A 4 28.18 -35.11 -50.83
C LEU A 4 27.94 -33.96 -49.84
N HIS A 5 27.34 -34.28 -48.69
CA HIS A 5 27.28 -33.47 -47.47
C HIS A 5 28.60 -33.55 -46.70
N ILE A 6 29.06 -32.46 -46.06
CA ILE A 6 29.94 -32.51 -44.88
C ILE A 6 29.49 -31.49 -43.83
N LEU A 7 29.45 -31.99 -42.60
CA LEU A 7 29.02 -31.42 -41.32
C LEU A 7 30.14 -30.63 -40.59
N ILE A 8 29.70 -29.66 -39.77
CA ILE A 8 30.18 -29.27 -38.40
C ILE A 8 31.63 -28.76 -38.21
N LEU A 9 31.77 -27.56 -37.61
CA LEU A 9 32.49 -27.36 -36.33
C LEU A 9 32.35 -25.93 -35.76
N LEU A 10 31.91 -25.87 -34.50
CA LEU A 10 31.99 -24.73 -33.59
C LEU A 10 33.43 -24.24 -33.44
N THR A 11 33.63 -22.93 -33.39
CA THR A 11 34.71 -22.34 -32.59
C THR A 11 34.16 -21.22 -31.72
N ILE A 12 34.15 -21.52 -30.42
CA ILE A 12 34.05 -20.59 -29.31
C ILE A 12 35.38 -19.83 -29.28
N ILE A 13 35.35 -18.51 -29.44
CA ILE A 13 36.45 -17.66 -28.96
C ILE A 13 35.89 -16.81 -27.83
N THR A 14 36.20 -17.28 -26.62
CA THR A 14 36.18 -16.49 -25.40
C THR A 14 37.25 -15.40 -25.49
N SER A 15 36.81 -14.15 -25.51
CA SER A 15 37.63 -13.03 -25.05
C SER A 15 36.86 -12.28 -23.99
N CYS A 16 37.18 -12.61 -22.74
CA CYS A 16 36.91 -11.74 -21.60
C CYS A 16 37.77 -10.48 -21.76
N SER A 17 37.14 -9.36 -22.10
CA SER A 17 37.70 -8.04 -21.82
C SER A 17 36.88 -7.45 -20.67
N ASN A 18 37.45 -7.53 -19.47
CA ASN A 18 37.01 -6.77 -18.32
C ASN A 18 37.10 -5.28 -18.68
N THR A 19 35.97 -4.59 -18.71
CA THR A 19 35.94 -3.15 -18.52
C THR A 19 34.79 -2.84 -17.58
N LYS A 20 35.13 -2.54 -16.33
CA LYS A 20 34.24 -1.87 -15.38
C LYS A 20 33.67 -0.62 -16.07
N LYS A 21 32.35 -0.59 -16.24
CA LYS A 21 31.61 0.66 -16.44
C LYS A 21 30.47 0.68 -15.43
N ASN A 22 30.46 1.75 -14.65
CA ASN A 22 29.39 2.16 -13.76
C ASN A 22 28.04 2.01 -14.46
N SER A 23 27.15 1.19 -13.90
CA SER A 23 25.75 1.22 -14.27
C SER A 23 25.05 2.24 -13.38
N GLU A 24 24.97 3.49 -13.85
CA GLU A 24 23.78 4.29 -13.58
C GLU A 24 22.59 3.48 -14.09
N GLN A 25 21.72 3.05 -13.17
CA GLN A 25 20.43 2.48 -13.55
C GLN A 25 19.53 3.63 -13.99
N THR A 26 19.63 3.97 -15.27
CA THR A 26 18.61 4.74 -15.96
C THR A 26 17.32 3.93 -15.92
N LEU A 27 16.35 4.35 -15.11
CA LEU A 27 14.99 3.87 -15.15
C LEU A 27 14.43 4.19 -16.54
N ILE A 28 14.34 3.19 -17.41
CA ILE A 28 13.61 3.29 -18.66
C ILE A 28 12.13 3.26 -18.29
N ALA A 29 11.50 4.44 -18.35
CA ALA A 29 10.05 4.55 -18.34
C ALA A 29 9.53 3.86 -19.61
N GLU A 30 8.99 2.64 -19.46
CA GLU A 30 8.18 2.04 -20.49
C GLU A 30 6.91 2.89 -20.66
N ASN A 31 6.79 3.52 -21.84
CA ASN A 31 5.58 4.23 -22.25
C ASN A 31 4.43 3.23 -22.39
N TYR A 32 3.65 3.04 -21.32
CA TYR A 32 2.34 2.41 -21.39
C TYR A 32 1.34 3.45 -21.89
N GLU A 33 0.95 3.34 -23.16
CA GLU A 33 -0.17 4.07 -23.73
C GLU A 33 -1.47 3.53 -23.13
N ILE A 34 -2.04 4.25 -22.16
CA ILE A 34 -3.28 3.87 -21.47
C ILE A 34 -4.46 4.17 -22.39
N LYS A 35 -5.09 3.13 -22.94
CA LYS A 35 -6.46 3.23 -23.49
C LYS A 35 -7.45 3.34 -22.32
N PRO A 36 -8.30 4.37 -22.26
CA PRO A 36 -9.20 4.57 -21.12
C PRO A 36 -10.45 3.72 -21.33
N GLU A 37 -10.46 2.51 -20.78
CA GLU A 37 -11.70 1.74 -20.71
C GLU A 37 -11.69 0.84 -19.48
N TYR A 38 -11.79 1.42 -18.29
CA TYR A 38 -12.33 0.77 -17.10
C TYR A 38 -12.66 1.86 -16.07
N SER A 39 -13.76 2.58 -16.31
CA SER A 39 -14.44 3.24 -15.19
C SER A 39 -15.07 2.13 -14.36
N LEU A 40 -14.79 2.10 -13.06
CA LEU A 40 -15.74 1.49 -12.14
C LEU A 40 -17.10 2.11 -12.47
N SER A 41 -18.09 1.30 -12.84
CA SER A 41 -19.47 1.68 -12.61
C SER A 41 -19.68 1.65 -11.09
N ILE A 42 -19.13 2.65 -10.40
CA ILE A 42 -19.46 2.95 -9.02
C ILE A 42 -20.95 3.23 -9.07
N ASP A 43 -21.77 2.38 -8.45
CA ASP A 43 -23.20 2.65 -8.30
C ASP A 43 -23.31 4.07 -7.74
N SER A 44 -23.89 4.98 -8.53
CA SER A 44 -24.02 6.41 -8.21
C SER A 44 -24.92 6.68 -6.99
N ARG A 45 -25.29 5.61 -6.27
CA ARG A 45 -26.05 5.58 -5.03
C ARG A 45 -25.21 5.21 -3.79
N LEU A 46 -23.88 5.14 -3.89
CA LEU A 46 -23.05 5.24 -2.69
C LEU A 46 -23.28 6.64 -2.11
N ILE A 47 -24.13 6.71 -1.09
CA ILE A 47 -24.31 7.91 -0.27
C ILE A 47 -22.92 8.28 0.22
N GLU A 48 -22.38 9.41 -0.25
CA GLU A 48 -21.09 9.90 0.20
C GLU A 48 -21.12 10.00 1.72
N ASN A 49 -20.17 9.34 2.38
CA ASN A 49 -20.09 9.37 3.81
C ASN A 49 -19.38 10.66 4.22
N ASP A 50 -20.08 11.51 4.97
CA ASP A 50 -19.57 12.81 5.44
C ASP A 50 -18.22 12.67 6.17
N LEU A 51 -18.01 11.58 6.92
CA LEU A 51 -16.74 11.35 7.62
C LEU A 51 -15.57 11.13 6.65
N ILE A 52 -15.78 10.44 5.53
CA ILE A 52 -14.73 10.16 4.53
C ILE A 52 -14.31 11.45 3.80
N ASN A 53 -15.25 12.35 3.55
CA ASN A 53 -14.95 13.65 2.92
C ASN A 53 -14.14 14.58 3.84
N ARG A 54 -14.04 14.26 5.13
CA ARG A 54 -13.32 15.03 6.14
C ARG A 54 -11.91 14.49 6.44
N ILE A 55 -11.38 13.56 5.63
CA ILE A 55 -10.02 13.01 5.82
C ILE A 55 -8.95 14.12 5.87
N ASN A 56 -9.11 15.21 5.14
CA ASN A 56 -8.23 16.38 5.17
C ASN A 56 -8.18 17.12 6.53
N GLU A 57 -9.19 16.91 7.40
CA GLU A 57 -9.21 17.43 8.77
C GLU A 57 -8.30 16.64 9.72
N ILE A 58 -7.88 15.42 9.34
CA ILE A 58 -6.96 14.60 10.14
C ILE A 58 -5.58 15.25 10.12
N LYS A 59 -5.07 15.57 11.31
CA LYS A 59 -3.76 16.18 11.57
C LYS A 59 -2.77 15.20 12.20
N LYS A 60 -3.26 14.12 12.82
CA LYS A 60 -2.43 13.08 13.42
C LYS A 60 -2.96 11.70 13.07
N ILE A 61 -2.07 10.83 12.60
CA ILE A 61 -2.37 9.44 12.29
C ILE A 61 -1.86 8.51 13.39
N PRO A 62 -2.44 7.32 13.54
CA PRO A 62 -1.95 6.33 14.47
C PRO A 62 -0.51 5.93 14.16
N PHE A 63 0.31 5.79 15.20
CA PHE A 63 1.70 5.36 15.07
C PHE A 63 2.15 4.59 16.30
N GLY A 64 2.76 3.43 16.08
CA GLY A 64 3.39 2.62 17.12
C GLY A 64 4.91 2.62 16.94
N THR A 65 5.67 2.96 17.98
CA THR A 65 7.12 2.73 17.97
C THR A 65 7.42 1.33 18.50
N ILE A 66 8.17 0.55 17.72
CA ILE A 66 8.73 -0.72 18.18
C ILE A 66 10.17 -0.46 18.64
N SER A 67 10.45 -0.76 19.90
CA SER A 67 11.81 -0.77 20.43
C SER A 67 12.23 -2.19 20.75
N PHE A 68 13.53 -2.50 20.67
CA PHE A 68 14.05 -3.78 21.13
C PHE A 68 14.79 -3.55 22.44
N LYS A 69 14.37 -4.24 23.50
CA LYS A 69 15.06 -4.22 24.79
C LYS A 69 15.40 -5.65 25.17
N ASN A 70 16.68 -5.94 25.41
CA ASN A 70 17.16 -7.28 25.80
C ASN A 70 16.75 -8.42 24.83
N ASN A 71 16.79 -8.18 23.51
CA ASN A 71 16.29 -9.09 22.46
C ASN A 71 14.78 -9.39 22.52
N GLU A 72 14.03 -8.64 23.32
CA GLU A 72 12.56 -8.67 23.32
C GLU A 72 12.02 -7.44 22.60
N MET A 73 10.96 -7.66 21.81
CA MET A 73 10.24 -6.59 21.13
C MET A 73 9.35 -5.87 22.15
N ASP A 74 9.73 -4.63 22.50
CA ASP A 74 9.02 -3.74 23.42
C ASP A 74 8.29 -2.66 22.58
N SER A 75 7.03 -2.92 22.23
CA SER A 75 6.17 -1.95 21.54
C SER A 75 5.67 -0.93 22.56
N LYS A 76 6.33 0.23 22.65
CA LYS A 76 6.25 1.03 23.88
C LYS A 76 5.38 2.28 23.83
N VAL A 77 4.96 2.75 22.66
CA VAL A 77 4.07 3.92 22.56
C VAL A 77 3.21 3.78 21.31
N TRP A 78 1.90 3.64 21.51
CA TRP A 78 0.89 3.84 20.47
C TRP A 78 0.28 5.22 20.64
N ASN A 79 0.58 6.14 19.72
CA ASN A 79 -0.25 7.31 19.54
C ASN A 79 -1.43 6.91 18.67
N CYS A 80 -2.65 7.17 19.11
CA CYS A 80 -3.85 6.85 18.33
C CYS A 80 -4.20 7.90 17.28
N GLY A 81 -3.49 9.02 17.20
CA GLY A 81 -3.85 10.09 16.28
C GLY A 81 -5.23 10.68 16.61
N ASP A 82 -5.88 11.23 15.59
CA ASP A 82 -7.17 11.90 15.75
C ASP A 82 -8.34 10.91 15.78
N SER A 83 -9.40 11.23 16.54
CA SER A 83 -10.58 10.37 16.65
C SER A 83 -11.30 10.15 15.31
N LEU A 84 -11.29 11.17 14.43
CA LEU A 84 -11.89 11.10 13.10
C LEU A 84 -11.32 9.94 12.28
N TYR A 85 -10.02 9.67 12.38
CA TYR A 85 -9.39 8.51 11.73
C TYR A 85 -10.12 7.22 12.10
N TRP A 86 -10.31 6.99 13.40
CA TRP A 86 -10.95 5.79 13.92
C TRP A 86 -12.45 5.76 13.70
N ASP A 87 -13.11 6.91 13.69
CA ASP A 87 -14.54 6.99 13.35
C ASP A 87 -14.79 6.56 11.91
N ILE A 88 -13.86 6.84 10.98
CA ILE A 88 -13.91 6.30 9.62
C ILE A 88 -13.59 4.80 9.61
N VAL A 89 -12.59 4.33 10.37
CA VAL A 89 -12.28 2.88 10.47
C VAL A 89 -13.50 2.07 10.95
N LYS A 90 -14.30 2.60 11.88
CA LYS A 90 -15.50 1.93 12.41
C LYS A 90 -16.57 1.64 11.36
N LEU A 91 -16.66 2.45 10.31
CA LEU A 91 -17.57 2.22 9.19
C LEU A 91 -17.32 0.83 8.56
N GLY A 92 -16.06 0.40 8.55
CA GLY A 92 -15.69 -0.95 8.11
C GLY A 92 -15.95 -1.15 6.62
N GLU A 93 -16.69 -2.21 6.28
CA GLU A 93 -16.86 -2.66 4.89
C GLU A 93 -17.52 -1.62 3.98
N GLU A 94 -18.45 -0.83 4.52
CA GLU A 94 -19.19 0.19 3.76
C GLU A 94 -18.29 1.36 3.29
N ALA A 95 -17.18 1.61 3.98
CA ALA A 95 -16.25 2.66 3.62
C ALA A 95 -15.28 2.27 2.49
N ILE A 96 -15.09 0.96 2.25
CA ILE A 96 -14.03 0.47 1.34
C ILE A 96 -14.13 1.09 -0.07
N PRO A 97 -15.28 1.09 -0.76
CA PRO A 97 -15.36 1.65 -2.11
C PRO A 97 -15.02 3.15 -2.16
N GLN A 98 -15.48 3.89 -1.16
CA GLN A 98 -15.25 5.34 -1.07
C GLN A 98 -13.79 5.63 -0.74
N LEU A 99 -13.18 4.91 0.20
CA LEU A 99 -11.77 5.06 0.54
C LEU A 99 -10.87 4.74 -0.66
N ILE A 100 -11.15 3.67 -1.41
CA ILE A 100 -10.42 3.37 -2.67
C ILE A 100 -10.54 4.54 -3.64
N SER A 101 -11.74 5.12 -3.81
CA SER A 101 -11.91 6.28 -4.69
C SER A 101 -11.11 7.51 -4.22
N LYS A 102 -10.96 7.73 -2.91
CA LYS A 102 -10.21 8.86 -2.35
C LYS A 102 -8.70 8.73 -2.47
N ILE A 103 -8.16 7.56 -2.82
CA ILE A 103 -6.70 7.37 -2.99
C ILE A 103 -6.13 8.32 -4.05
N GLN A 104 -6.93 8.74 -5.03
CA GLN A 104 -6.54 9.71 -6.06
C GLN A 104 -6.51 11.17 -5.58
N ASP A 105 -6.94 11.47 -4.35
CA ASP A 105 -6.91 12.84 -3.83
C ASP A 105 -5.47 13.24 -3.45
N GLU A 106 -4.87 14.07 -4.30
CA GLU A 106 -3.49 14.56 -4.16
C GLU A 106 -3.37 15.78 -3.23
N THR A 107 -4.45 16.20 -2.58
CA THR A 107 -4.41 17.33 -1.64
C THR A 107 -3.44 17.02 -0.50
N LYS A 108 -2.42 17.86 -0.32
CA LYS A 108 -1.44 17.71 0.75
C LYS A 108 -2.07 17.99 2.11
N THR A 109 -1.75 17.13 3.07
CA THR A 109 -2.09 17.32 4.49
C THR A 109 -0.92 18.01 5.20
N ASP A 110 -1.11 18.31 6.50
CA ASP A 110 -0.03 18.80 7.37
C ASP A 110 0.76 17.66 8.03
N ILE A 111 0.49 16.40 7.66
CA ILE A 111 1.12 15.22 8.24
C ILE A 111 2.39 14.91 7.43
N GLN A 112 3.55 15.20 8.02
CA GLN A 112 4.85 14.90 7.43
C GLN A 112 5.25 13.44 7.65
N ILE A 113 5.75 12.76 6.62
CA ILE A 113 6.35 11.43 6.76
C ILE A 113 7.62 11.55 7.58
N GLN A 114 7.73 10.76 8.66
CA GLN A 114 8.90 10.78 9.52
C GLN A 114 10.14 10.38 8.69
N CYS A 115 11.23 11.14 8.82
CA CYS A 115 12.47 10.98 8.02
C CYS A 115 12.39 11.40 6.54
N ARG A 116 11.29 12.00 6.05
CA ARG A 116 11.22 12.55 4.69
C ARG A 116 10.71 14.00 4.70
N ASP A 117 11.15 14.78 3.72
CA ASP A 117 10.66 16.15 3.52
C ASP A 117 9.42 16.15 2.61
N THR A 118 8.41 15.35 2.98
CA THR A 118 7.17 15.24 2.22
C THR A 118 5.99 15.01 3.13
N ASN A 119 4.87 15.65 2.80
CA ASN A 119 3.60 15.46 3.49
C ASN A 119 2.77 14.38 2.79
N LEU A 120 1.99 13.66 3.59
CA LEU A 120 0.96 12.75 3.11
C LEU A 120 -0.10 13.52 2.32
N THR A 121 -0.61 12.93 1.26
CA THR A 121 -1.85 13.36 0.61
C THR A 121 -3.08 12.81 1.35
N VAL A 122 -4.24 13.41 1.13
CA VAL A 122 -5.54 12.86 1.55
C VAL A 122 -5.70 11.42 1.07
N GLY A 123 -5.28 11.13 -0.16
CA GLY A 123 -5.32 9.78 -0.71
C GLY A 123 -4.41 8.78 0.02
N THR A 124 -3.24 9.22 0.49
CA THR A 124 -2.38 8.37 1.30
C THR A 124 -2.98 8.11 2.68
N VAL A 125 -3.61 9.11 3.31
CA VAL A 125 -4.34 8.91 4.57
C VAL A 125 -5.54 7.97 4.37
N ALA A 126 -6.27 8.10 3.26
CA ALA A 126 -7.36 7.19 2.90
C ALA A 126 -6.88 5.74 2.74
N PHE A 127 -5.71 5.53 2.15
CA PHE A 127 -5.07 4.21 2.06
C PHE A 127 -4.74 3.64 3.45
N MET A 128 -4.20 4.45 4.36
CA MET A 128 -3.88 4.00 5.71
C MET A 128 -5.13 3.56 6.47
N ILE A 129 -6.20 4.35 6.41
CA ILE A 129 -7.51 4.00 6.98
C ILE A 129 -8.03 2.69 6.38
N LEU A 130 -7.95 2.55 5.06
CA LEU A 130 -8.38 1.34 4.35
C LEU A 130 -7.62 0.10 4.86
N ASP A 131 -6.30 0.20 5.04
CA ASP A 131 -5.49 -0.92 5.52
C ASP A 131 -5.77 -1.27 7.00
N ASP A 132 -6.22 -0.31 7.81
CA ASP A 132 -6.72 -0.57 9.16
C ASP A 132 -8.08 -1.26 9.18
N ILE A 133 -8.95 -0.94 8.22
CA ILE A 133 -10.24 -1.61 8.02
C ILE A 133 -10.04 -3.06 7.55
N ILE A 134 -9.24 -3.25 6.51
CA ILE A 134 -9.03 -4.53 5.83
C ILE A 134 -7.54 -4.78 5.64
N SER A 135 -7.05 -5.95 6.07
CA SER A 135 -5.61 -6.26 5.94
C SER A 135 -5.23 -6.40 4.46
N ILE A 136 -4.53 -5.42 3.87
CA ILE A 136 -4.15 -5.42 2.46
C ILE A 136 -2.87 -6.25 2.29
N PRO A 137 -2.88 -7.31 1.46
CA PRO A 137 -1.64 -8.02 1.12
C PRO A 137 -0.83 -7.24 0.08
N TYR A 138 0.06 -6.34 0.54
CA TYR A 138 0.76 -5.40 -0.34
C TYR A 138 1.41 -6.05 -1.56
N PHE A 139 2.06 -7.21 -1.42
CA PHE A 139 2.65 -7.92 -2.57
C PHE A 139 1.61 -8.35 -3.60
N LEU A 140 0.48 -8.92 -3.17
CA LEU A 140 -0.58 -9.37 -4.07
C LEU A 140 -1.25 -8.19 -4.81
N VAL A 141 -1.39 -7.05 -4.13
CA VAL A 141 -2.01 -5.84 -4.71
C VAL A 141 -1.02 -5.10 -5.61
N PHE A 142 0.15 -4.77 -5.07
CA PHE A 142 1.10 -3.88 -5.72
C PHE A 142 2.07 -4.59 -6.63
N GLN A 143 2.26 -5.90 -6.46
CA GLN A 143 3.25 -6.73 -7.19
C GLN A 143 4.68 -6.23 -7.01
N THR A 144 4.92 -5.61 -5.85
CA THR A 144 6.21 -5.05 -5.44
C THR A 144 6.60 -5.67 -4.11
N GLN A 145 7.89 -5.99 -3.99
CA GLN A 145 8.49 -6.42 -2.74
C GLN A 145 8.86 -5.19 -1.92
N TRP A 146 8.40 -5.13 -0.67
CA TRP A 146 8.66 -4.04 0.27
C TRP A 146 9.51 -4.59 1.42
N ASP A 147 10.74 -4.98 1.09
CA ASP A 147 11.56 -5.85 1.94
C ASP A 147 12.33 -5.11 3.04
N VAL A 148 12.19 -3.78 3.11
CA VAL A 148 12.86 -2.96 4.11
C VAL A 148 11.82 -2.39 5.07
N PHE A 149 11.90 -2.81 6.33
CA PHE A 149 11.10 -2.29 7.42
C PHE A 149 11.96 -1.38 8.29
N ASP A 150 11.96 -0.08 7.99
CA ASP A 150 12.30 0.92 9.00
C ASP A 150 11.00 1.41 9.62
N ILE A 151 10.62 0.67 10.66
CA ILE A 151 9.43 0.85 11.48
C ILE A 151 9.24 2.29 12.01
N ASN A 152 10.29 3.13 12.04
CA ASN A 152 10.22 4.46 12.64
C ASN A 152 9.99 5.60 11.64
N CYS A 153 10.20 5.40 10.34
CA CYS A 153 10.10 6.48 9.35
C CYS A 153 8.73 6.52 8.65
N ASP A 154 8.15 5.37 8.32
CA ASP A 154 6.90 5.29 7.54
C ASP A 154 5.70 4.89 8.40
N PHE A 155 5.60 5.41 9.63
CA PHE A 155 4.48 5.12 10.54
C PHE A 155 4.25 3.62 10.81
N GLY A 156 5.31 2.81 10.73
CA GLY A 156 5.23 1.34 10.86
C GLY A 156 4.90 0.61 9.56
N TYR A 157 4.70 1.32 8.44
CA TYR A 157 4.60 0.73 7.10
C TYR A 157 6.00 0.38 6.55
N PRO A 158 6.09 -0.58 5.62
CA PRO A 158 7.32 -0.83 4.88
C PRO A 158 7.84 0.44 4.17
N ILE A 159 9.16 0.57 4.10
CA ILE A 159 9.79 1.72 3.44
C ILE A 159 9.34 1.80 2.00
N GLY A 160 8.94 2.99 1.57
CA GLY A 160 8.62 3.30 0.18
C GLY A 160 7.17 2.95 -0.20
N LEU A 161 6.43 2.20 0.63
CA LEU A 161 5.03 1.93 0.37
C LEU A 161 4.21 3.22 0.38
N LEU A 162 4.27 4.00 1.48
CA LEU A 162 3.52 5.25 1.58
C LEU A 162 3.98 6.26 0.53
N GLU A 163 5.27 6.31 0.21
CA GLU A 163 5.80 7.13 -0.87
C GLU A 163 5.23 6.74 -2.24
N PHE A 164 5.14 5.44 -2.53
CA PHE A 164 4.52 4.95 -3.76
C PHE A 164 3.05 5.37 -3.86
N ILE A 165 2.28 5.26 -2.77
CA ILE A 165 0.88 5.73 -2.74
C ILE A 165 0.83 7.26 -2.95
N ASN A 166 1.72 8.01 -2.30
CA ASN A 166 1.77 9.47 -2.35
C ASN A 166 2.16 10.02 -3.74
N ASN A 167 3.08 9.33 -4.43
CA ASN A 167 3.67 9.77 -5.70
C ASN A 167 2.97 9.15 -6.93
N TYR A 168 2.32 7.99 -6.78
CA TYR A 168 1.60 7.29 -7.85
C TYR A 168 0.16 6.91 -7.44
N PRO A 169 -0.65 7.86 -6.96
CA PRO A 169 -1.97 7.58 -6.38
C PRO A 169 -2.94 6.96 -7.39
N GLN A 170 -2.86 7.35 -8.66
CA GLN A 170 -3.67 6.73 -9.73
C GLN A 170 -3.36 5.24 -9.88
N VAL A 171 -2.07 4.88 -9.94
CA VAL A 171 -1.64 3.47 -10.07
C VAL A 171 -2.05 2.66 -8.83
N ALA A 172 -1.91 3.25 -7.65
CA ALA A 172 -2.33 2.64 -6.40
C ALA A 172 -3.85 2.36 -6.37
N GLN A 173 -4.66 3.36 -6.74
CA GLN A 173 -6.11 3.24 -6.79
C GLN A 173 -6.55 2.17 -7.80
N GLU A 174 -5.95 2.10 -8.98
CA GLU A 174 -6.29 1.11 -10.00
C GLU A 174 -5.98 -0.32 -9.51
N LYS A 175 -4.83 -0.52 -8.86
CA LYS A 175 -4.43 -1.82 -8.32
C LYS A 175 -5.34 -2.27 -7.18
N LEU A 176 -5.69 -1.34 -6.26
CA LEU A 176 -6.62 -1.62 -5.16
C LEU A 176 -8.03 -1.89 -5.67
N THR A 177 -8.49 -1.15 -6.68
CA THR A 177 -9.76 -1.40 -7.37
C THR A 177 -9.81 -2.80 -7.94
N LYS A 178 -8.80 -3.20 -8.73
CA LYS A 178 -8.74 -4.55 -9.33
C LYS A 178 -8.71 -5.64 -8.27
N TRP A 179 -7.96 -5.43 -7.20
CA TRP A 179 -7.93 -6.36 -6.06
C TRP A 179 -9.29 -6.47 -5.38
N TYR A 180 -9.95 -5.35 -5.10
CA TYR A 180 -11.25 -5.33 -4.44
C TYR A 180 -12.34 -5.95 -5.32
N GLN A 181 -12.36 -5.68 -6.62
CA GLN A 181 -13.28 -6.34 -7.56
C GLN A 181 -13.09 -7.86 -7.59
N LYS A 182 -11.83 -8.33 -7.54
CA LYS A 182 -11.52 -9.77 -7.60
C LYS A 182 -11.81 -10.51 -6.30
N TYR A 183 -11.65 -9.86 -5.15
CA TYR A 183 -11.64 -10.53 -3.85
C TYR A 183 -12.65 -9.97 -2.83
N GLY A 184 -13.34 -8.87 -3.13
CA GLY A 184 -14.24 -8.17 -2.21
C GLY A 184 -15.35 -9.05 -1.67
N GLU A 185 -15.94 -9.92 -2.50
CA GLU A 185 -16.97 -10.87 -2.07
C GLU A 185 -16.47 -11.92 -1.05
N LYS A 186 -15.15 -12.11 -0.97
CA LYS A 186 -14.49 -13.03 -0.03
C LYS A 186 -14.12 -12.37 1.29
N ILE A 187 -14.46 -11.10 1.48
CA ILE A 187 -14.25 -10.40 2.75
C ILE A 187 -15.08 -11.07 3.85
N LYS A 188 -14.43 -11.28 5.00
CA LYS A 188 -15.05 -11.79 6.23
C LYS A 188 -14.59 -10.95 7.42
N LYS A 189 -15.53 -10.67 8.32
CA LYS A 189 -15.23 -10.10 9.63
C LYS A 189 -14.51 -11.16 10.47
N LYS A 190 -13.32 -10.83 10.96
CA LYS A 190 -12.59 -11.63 11.95
C LYS A 190 -12.57 -10.88 13.26
N LYS A 191 -13.19 -11.45 14.30
CA LYS A 191 -13.11 -10.92 15.66
C LYS A 191 -11.65 -10.91 16.13
N LEU A 192 -11.21 -9.81 16.71
CA LEU A 192 -9.91 -9.66 17.32
C LEU A 192 -9.96 -10.24 18.73
N SER A 193 -8.99 -11.10 19.08
CA SER A 193 -8.77 -11.45 20.48
C SER A 193 -8.14 -10.27 21.21
N SER A 194 -8.31 -10.19 22.53
CA SER A 194 -7.71 -9.15 23.38
C SER A 194 -6.18 -9.04 23.21
N SER A 195 -5.51 -10.15 22.90
CA SER A 195 -4.08 -10.24 22.60
C SER A 195 -3.68 -9.73 21.22
N ASN A 196 -4.60 -9.71 20.25
CA ASN A 196 -4.35 -9.29 18.87
C ASN A 196 -4.90 -7.89 18.55
N GLN A 197 -5.55 -7.26 19.52
CA GLN A 197 -6.12 -5.92 19.41
C GLN A 197 -5.13 -4.90 19.96
N ASN A 198 -4.76 -3.90 19.15
CA ASN A 198 -3.88 -2.82 19.59
C ASN A 198 -4.63 -1.86 20.55
N GLU A 199 -3.87 -1.01 21.24
CA GLU A 199 -4.43 -0.10 22.25
C GLU A 199 -5.45 0.88 21.66
N CYS A 200 -5.24 1.34 20.44
CA CYS A 200 -6.16 2.27 19.77
C CYS A 200 -7.47 1.59 19.37
N GLN A 201 -7.40 0.39 18.80
CA GLN A 201 -8.59 -0.42 18.52
C GLN A 201 -9.42 -0.65 19.80
N LYS A 202 -8.77 -0.86 20.96
CA LYS A 202 -9.45 -0.97 22.26
C LYS A 202 -10.12 0.36 22.64
N ALA A 203 -9.37 1.46 22.58
CA ALA A 203 -9.86 2.80 22.95
C ALA A 203 -11.08 3.23 22.13
N PHE A 204 -11.17 2.80 20.88
CA PHE A 204 -12.25 3.13 19.96
C PHE A 204 -13.30 2.00 19.81
N ASN A 205 -13.28 0.96 20.66
CA ASN A 205 -14.24 -0.14 20.61
C ASN A 205 -14.32 -0.87 19.24
N ILE A 206 -13.19 -1.03 18.56
CA ILE A 206 -13.08 -1.77 17.29
C ILE A 206 -12.61 -3.18 17.61
N ASP A 207 -13.52 -4.14 17.63
CA ASP A 207 -13.27 -5.53 18.05
C ASP A 207 -13.15 -6.53 16.89
N TYR A 208 -13.07 -6.04 15.65
CA TYR A 208 -12.92 -6.85 14.45
C TYR A 208 -11.97 -6.20 13.43
N LYS A 209 -11.44 -7.02 12.52
CA LYS A 209 -10.80 -6.55 11.29
C LYS A 209 -11.34 -7.36 10.10
N LEU A 210 -11.44 -6.73 8.94
CA LEU A 210 -11.81 -7.42 7.72
C LEU A 210 -10.60 -8.17 7.17
N LYS A 211 -10.84 -9.43 6.75
CA LYS A 211 -9.84 -10.26 6.10
C LYS A 211 -10.42 -10.92 4.87
N ILE A 212 -9.58 -11.07 3.87
CA ILE A 212 -9.89 -11.84 2.67
C ILE A 212 -9.34 -13.25 2.83
N LYS A 213 -10.15 -14.25 2.47
CA LYS A 213 -9.68 -15.62 2.30
C LYS A 213 -9.29 -15.79 0.82
N TYR A 214 -7.98 -15.88 0.56
CA TYR A 214 -7.44 -16.04 -0.80
C TYR A 214 -7.73 -17.43 -1.35
#